data_AF-A0A955PY45-F1
#
_entry.id   AF-A0A955PY45-F1
#
_cell.length_a   1.000
_cell.length_b   1.000
_cell.length_c   1.000
_cell.angle_alpha   90.00
_cell.angle_beta   90.00
_cell.angle_gamma   90.00
#
_symmetry.space_group_name_H-M   'P 1'
#
loop_
_entity.id
_entity.type
_entity.pdbx_description
1 polymer ?
#
loop_
_entity_poly.entity_id
_entity_poly.type
_entity_poly.pdbx_seq_one_letter_code
_entity_poly.pdbx_strand_id
1 'polypeptide(L)'
;FGMVAFTISGIQDQEVDALIIDLAGRQRMLQERHMKEVLLAQQYRKANSTPTTTELLETLETLLFGRKITVSWANDHEVTVPPAPTEAIRLAIQGQQELLVQFIARSDGFLKGTQDGPGENASALELLQLSDDIVAKADTLVALYDAWASARISRLVQWQILLGVIVGLLGVMLIKQIRAGNRNLESEVLERKQSEQILRESEQRHIQVLDSAMDAIITIDQERCITFMNRAAATTFHISALEAKG
;
A
#
# COMPACT_ATOMS: atom_id res chain seq x y z
N PHE A 1 9.32 2.43 7.26
CA PHE A 1 9.82 1.83 6.00
C PHE A 1 8.70 1.38 5.06
N GLY A 2 7.64 0.67 5.51
CA GLY A 2 6.55 0.23 4.62
C GLY A 2 5.71 1.34 3.95
N MET A 3 5.49 2.47 4.64
CA MET A 3 4.63 3.55 4.10
C MET A 3 5.28 4.32 2.94
N VAL A 4 6.60 4.46 2.92
CA VAL A 4 7.34 5.15 1.84
C VAL A 4 7.48 4.27 0.60
N ALA A 5 7.70 2.96 0.78
CA ALA A 5 7.67 2.01 -0.33
C ALA A 5 6.29 1.96 -1.01
N PHE A 6 5.22 2.11 -0.23
CA PHE A 6 3.84 2.15 -0.71
C PHE A 6 3.53 3.39 -1.56
N THR A 7 3.96 4.59 -1.14
CA THR A 7 3.76 5.81 -1.94
C THR A 7 4.57 5.78 -3.24
N ILE A 8 5.78 5.24 -3.21
CA ILE A 8 6.63 5.15 -4.41
C ILE A 8 6.03 4.17 -5.43
N SER A 9 5.55 2.99 -5.00
CA SER A 9 4.84 2.07 -5.91
C SER A 9 3.53 2.66 -6.43
N GLY A 10 2.76 3.36 -5.60
CA GLY A 10 1.50 3.99 -6.03
C GLY A 10 1.67 5.09 -7.08
N ILE A 11 2.78 5.83 -7.06
CA ILE A 11 3.08 6.87 -8.07
C ILE A 11 3.45 6.22 -9.41
N GLN A 12 4.30 5.18 -9.38
CA GLN A 12 4.72 4.46 -10.58
C GLN A 12 3.54 3.72 -11.25
N ASP A 13 2.53 3.33 -10.47
CA ASP A 13 1.33 2.67 -10.96
C ASP A 13 0.36 3.61 -11.70
N GLN A 14 0.27 4.89 -11.30
CA GLN A 14 -0.54 5.88 -12.01
C GLN A 14 0.06 6.25 -13.37
N GLU A 15 1.38 6.27 -13.49
CA GLU A 15 2.08 6.54 -14.75
C GLU A 15 1.84 5.43 -15.78
N VAL A 16 1.77 4.17 -15.34
CA VAL A 16 1.50 3.02 -16.24
C VAL A 16 0.06 3.02 -16.75
N ASP A 17 -0.92 3.33 -15.90
CA ASP A 17 -2.33 3.39 -16.31
C ASP A 17 -2.57 4.55 -17.29
N ALA A 18 -1.97 5.71 -17.04
CA ALA A 18 -2.00 6.84 -17.97
C ALA A 18 -1.31 6.49 -19.31
N LEU A 19 -0.19 5.77 -19.26
CA LEU A 19 0.52 5.31 -20.46
C LEU A 19 -0.33 4.35 -21.29
N ILE A 20 -1.08 3.42 -20.70
CA ILE A 20 -1.93 2.45 -21.43
C ILE A 20 -3.06 3.17 -22.17
N ILE A 21 -3.75 4.10 -21.49
CA ILE A 21 -4.84 4.88 -22.08
C ILE A 21 -4.31 5.73 -23.23
N ASP A 22 -3.16 6.38 -23.04
CA ASP A 22 -2.58 7.23 -24.08
C ASP A 22 -2.03 6.42 -25.25
N LEU A 23 -1.34 5.31 -24.97
CA LEU A 23 -0.86 4.35 -25.97
C LEU A 23 -2.01 3.85 -26.85
N ALA A 24 -3.16 3.52 -26.27
CA ALA A 24 -4.35 3.10 -27.01
C ALA A 24 -4.85 4.19 -27.98
N GLY A 25 -4.87 5.46 -27.53
CA GLY A 25 -5.23 6.61 -28.33
C GLY A 25 -4.27 6.85 -29.49
N ARG A 26 -2.97 6.85 -29.20
CA ARG A 26 -1.90 6.99 -30.22
C ARG A 26 -1.91 5.85 -31.21
N GLN A 27 -2.12 4.62 -30.74
CA GLN A 27 -2.17 3.43 -31.59
C GLN A 27 -3.28 3.54 -32.63
N ARG A 28 -4.50 3.94 -32.24
CA ARG A 28 -5.60 4.20 -33.18
C ARG A 28 -5.26 5.29 -34.19
N MET A 29 -4.70 6.41 -33.72
CA MET A 29 -4.28 7.52 -34.59
C MET A 29 -3.26 7.07 -35.64
N LEU A 30 -2.23 6.31 -35.23
CA LEU A 30 -1.18 5.82 -36.12
C LEU A 30 -1.72 4.81 -37.13
N GLN A 31 -2.67 3.94 -36.75
CA GLN A 31 -3.30 2.99 -37.68
C GLN A 31 -4.12 3.72 -38.75
N GLU A 32 -4.97 4.68 -38.35
CA GLU A 32 -5.74 5.47 -39.31
C GLU A 32 -4.83 6.27 -40.26
N ARG A 33 -3.75 6.83 -39.72
CA ARG A 33 -2.76 7.56 -40.50
C ARG A 33 -2.06 6.65 -41.49
N HIS A 34 -1.64 5.46 -41.07
CA HIS A 34 -0.93 4.53 -41.94
C HIS A 34 -1.79 4.08 -43.13
N MET A 35 -3.06 3.76 -42.89
CA MET A 35 -4.01 3.41 -43.96
C MET A 35 -4.17 4.55 -44.97
N LYS A 36 -4.35 5.79 -44.49
CA LYS A 36 -4.44 6.97 -45.36
C LYS A 36 -3.16 7.16 -46.18
N GLU A 37 -2.00 6.97 -45.58
CA GLU A 37 -0.71 7.09 -46.27
C GLU A 37 -0.55 6.04 -47.37
N VAL A 38 -0.95 4.77 -47.15
CA VAL A 38 -0.91 3.70 -48.15
C VAL A 38 -1.84 4.00 -49.33
N LEU A 39 -3.08 4.41 -49.05
CA LEU A 39 -4.05 4.75 -50.10
C LEU A 39 -3.62 5.98 -50.92
N LEU A 40 -3.11 7.02 -50.24
CA LEU A 40 -2.61 8.23 -50.90
C LEU A 40 -1.32 7.98 -51.69
N ALA A 41 -0.43 7.13 -51.20
CA ALA A 41 0.80 6.75 -51.91
C ALA A 41 0.47 6.07 -53.24
N GLN A 42 -0.57 5.23 -53.26
CA GLN A 42 -1.06 4.60 -54.48
C GLN A 42 -1.69 5.62 -55.45
N GLN A 43 -2.58 6.49 -54.96
CA GLN A 43 -3.29 7.48 -55.78
C GLN A 43 -2.35 8.53 -56.40
N TYR A 44 -1.32 8.95 -55.67
CA TYR A 44 -0.42 10.04 -56.08
C TYR A 44 0.97 9.58 -56.52
N ARG A 45 1.24 8.26 -56.60
CA ARG A 45 2.58 7.69 -56.87
C ARG A 45 3.69 8.30 -56.01
N LYS A 46 3.37 8.65 -54.76
CA LYS A 46 4.34 9.18 -53.81
C LYS A 46 5.09 8.01 -53.18
N ALA A 47 6.40 8.16 -52.96
CA ALA A 47 7.20 7.17 -52.27
C ALA A 47 6.57 6.85 -50.89
N ASN A 48 6.59 5.56 -50.55
CA ASN A 48 5.97 5.02 -49.35
C ASN A 48 6.33 5.81 -48.09
N SER A 49 5.35 6.09 -47.23
CA SER A 49 5.66 6.59 -45.89
C SER A 49 6.03 5.43 -44.97
N THR A 50 7.31 5.05 -45.02
CA THR A 50 8.01 4.21 -44.04
C THR A 50 7.98 4.72 -42.57
N PRO A 51 7.84 6.04 -42.25
CA PRO A 51 7.96 6.48 -40.86
C PRO A 51 6.87 5.95 -39.93
N THR A 52 5.61 5.87 -40.35
CA THR A 52 4.52 5.46 -39.44
C THR A 52 4.58 3.97 -39.07
N THR A 53 4.97 3.09 -39.98
CA THR A 53 5.15 1.67 -39.68
C THR A 53 6.39 1.40 -38.83
N THR A 54 7.45 2.18 -39.03
CA THR A 54 8.65 2.13 -38.17
C THR A 54 8.31 2.56 -36.75
N GLU A 55 7.53 3.64 -36.59
CA GLU A 55 7.05 4.15 -35.30
C GLU A 55 6.15 3.14 -34.58
N LEU A 56 5.27 2.44 -35.31
CA LEU A 56 4.43 1.37 -34.76
C LEU A 56 5.25 0.16 -34.27
N LEU A 57 6.24 -0.29 -35.06
CA LEU A 57 7.09 -1.41 -34.69
C LEU A 57 7.97 -1.10 -33.48
N GLU A 58 8.58 0.09 -33.44
CA GLU A 58 9.40 0.55 -32.32
C GLU A 58 8.58 0.66 -31.02
N THR A 59 7.31 1.08 -31.14
CA THR A 59 6.37 1.13 -30.02
C THR A 59 6.06 -0.29 -29.50
N LEU A 60 5.78 -1.25 -30.38
CA LEU A 60 5.52 -2.65 -29.97
C LEU A 60 6.74 -3.33 -29.35
N GLU A 61 7.93 -3.05 -29.88
CA GLU A 61 9.19 -3.56 -29.33
C GLU A 61 9.46 -3.00 -27.93
N THR A 62 9.18 -1.70 -27.73
CA THR A 62 9.29 -1.03 -26.42
C THR A 62 8.38 -1.68 -25.38
N LEU A 63 7.15 -2.03 -25.75
CA LEU A 63 6.20 -2.69 -24.85
C LEU A 63 6.62 -4.12 -24.52
N LEU A 64 7.27 -4.81 -25.44
CA LEU A 64 7.70 -6.19 -25.23
C LEU A 64 8.88 -6.27 -24.25
N PHE A 65 9.91 -5.44 -24.45
CA PHE A 65 11.17 -5.54 -23.72
C PHE A 65 11.30 -4.54 -22.56
N GLY A 66 10.45 -3.52 -22.51
CA GLY A 66 10.52 -2.45 -21.52
C GLY A 66 11.75 -1.57 -21.74
N ARG A 67 11.54 -0.38 -22.31
CA ARG A 67 12.60 0.63 -22.50
C ARG A 67 12.19 1.95 -21.86
N LYS A 68 13.20 2.73 -21.46
CA LYS A 68 13.02 4.15 -21.22
C LYS A 68 12.79 4.82 -22.56
N ILE A 69 11.64 5.46 -22.71
CA ILE A 69 11.33 6.26 -23.89
C ILE A 69 11.07 7.69 -23.46
N THR A 70 11.67 8.63 -24.19
CA THR A 70 11.29 10.03 -24.09
C THR A 70 10.03 10.20 -24.90
N VAL A 71 8.92 10.41 -24.21
CA VAL A 71 7.62 10.53 -24.83
C VAL A 71 7.47 11.98 -25.31
N SER A 72 7.81 12.24 -26.57
CA SER A 72 7.88 13.59 -27.15
C SER A 72 6.57 14.40 -27.05
N TRP A 73 5.42 13.74 -26.86
CA TRP A 73 4.10 14.38 -26.77
C TRP A 73 3.64 14.66 -25.32
N ALA A 74 4.37 14.17 -24.31
CA ALA A 74 4.08 14.39 -22.89
C ALA A 74 5.11 15.33 -22.26
N ASN A 75 5.14 16.62 -22.69
CA ASN A 75 6.01 17.67 -22.12
C ASN A 75 7.49 17.27 -21.93
N ASP A 76 8.02 16.40 -22.78
CA ASP A 76 9.41 15.91 -22.72
C ASP A 76 9.77 15.17 -21.41
N HIS A 77 8.79 14.51 -20.77
CA HIS A 77 9.04 13.64 -19.62
C HIS A 77 9.52 12.25 -20.06
N GLU A 78 10.62 11.76 -19.47
CA GLU A 78 11.05 10.37 -19.61
C GLU A 78 10.09 9.46 -18.85
N VAL A 79 9.32 8.65 -19.58
CA VAL A 79 8.47 7.63 -18.97
C VAL A 79 9.13 6.27 -19.16
N THR A 80 9.30 5.53 -18.07
CA THR A 80 9.88 4.18 -18.12
C THR A 80 8.74 3.19 -18.35
N VAL A 81 8.69 2.59 -19.55
CA VAL A 81 7.70 1.57 -19.86
C VAL A 81 8.19 0.23 -19.30
N PRO A 82 7.44 -0.42 -18.39
CA PRO A 82 7.81 -1.74 -17.91
C PRO A 82 7.63 -2.79 -19.02
N PRO A 83 8.44 -3.87 -19.02
CA PRO A 83 8.26 -4.97 -19.97
C PRO A 83 6.89 -5.62 -19.82
N ALA A 84 6.42 -6.27 -20.90
CA ALA A 84 5.13 -6.96 -20.96
C ALA A 84 4.88 -7.82 -19.70
N PRO A 85 3.88 -7.47 -18.86
CA PRO A 85 3.78 -7.99 -17.50
C PRO A 85 3.18 -9.40 -17.43
N THR A 86 2.52 -9.86 -18.49
CA THR A 86 1.95 -11.22 -18.58
C THR A 86 2.29 -11.88 -19.91
N GLU A 87 2.24 -13.21 -19.93
CA GLU A 87 2.42 -13.99 -21.15
C GLU A 87 1.33 -13.70 -22.18
N ALA A 88 0.08 -13.53 -21.75
CA ALA A 88 -1.04 -13.17 -22.62
C ALA A 88 -0.80 -11.85 -23.37
N ILE A 89 -0.31 -10.82 -22.65
CA ILE A 89 0.05 -9.53 -23.26
C ILE A 89 1.21 -9.69 -24.23
N ARG A 90 2.22 -10.47 -23.88
CA ARG A 90 3.38 -10.74 -24.75
C ARG A 90 2.97 -11.40 -26.06
N LEU A 91 2.11 -12.41 -25.99
CA LEU A 91 1.57 -13.10 -27.16
C LEU A 91 0.70 -12.16 -28.01
N ALA A 92 -0.07 -11.26 -27.37
CA ALA A 92 -0.85 -10.26 -28.09
C ALA A 92 0.03 -9.27 -28.85
N ILE A 93 1.11 -8.78 -28.24
CA ILE A 93 2.10 -7.89 -28.89
C ILE A 93 2.72 -8.61 -30.10
N GLN A 94 3.16 -9.86 -29.92
CA GLN A 94 3.79 -10.64 -30.99
C GLN A 94 2.82 -10.89 -32.16
N GLY A 95 1.58 -11.28 -31.88
CA GLY A 95 0.57 -11.47 -32.92
C GLY A 95 0.26 -10.18 -33.69
N GLN A 96 0.30 -9.02 -33.03
CA GLN A 96 0.14 -7.73 -33.70
C GLN A 96 1.37 -7.39 -34.58
N GLN A 97 2.59 -7.69 -34.12
CA GLN A 97 3.80 -7.50 -34.92
C GLN A 97 3.76 -8.34 -36.21
N GLU A 98 3.33 -9.60 -36.11
CA GLU A 98 3.18 -10.48 -37.27
C GLU A 98 2.22 -9.91 -38.32
N LEU A 99 1.05 -9.42 -37.89
CA LEU A 99 0.08 -8.79 -38.79
C LEU A 99 0.63 -7.52 -39.44
N LEU A 100 1.36 -6.70 -38.68
CA LEU A 100 1.97 -5.48 -39.19
C LEU A 100 3.04 -5.78 -40.26
N VAL A 101 3.84 -6.83 -40.06
CA VAL A 101 4.80 -7.31 -41.07
C VAL A 101 4.09 -7.81 -42.33
N GLN A 102 2.99 -8.56 -42.18
CA GLN A 102 2.17 -9.00 -43.31
C GLN A 102 1.58 -7.80 -44.07
N PHE A 103 1.14 -6.76 -43.36
CA PHE A 103 0.58 -5.55 -43.95
C PHE A 103 1.62 -4.76 -44.74
N ILE A 104 2.84 -4.63 -44.22
CA ILE A 104 3.96 -4.02 -44.96
C ILE A 104 4.22 -4.79 -46.26
N ALA A 105 4.33 -6.12 -46.17
CA ALA A 105 4.60 -6.96 -47.34
C ALA A 105 3.49 -6.86 -48.40
N ARG A 106 2.22 -6.81 -47.98
CA ARG A 106 1.07 -6.70 -48.89
C ARG A 106 0.94 -5.30 -49.48
N SER A 107 1.19 -4.25 -48.69
CA SER A 107 1.11 -2.86 -49.16
C SER A 107 2.20 -2.54 -50.19
N ASP A 108 3.41 -3.05 -50.00
CA ASP A 108 4.49 -2.96 -51.01
C ASP A 108 4.11 -3.65 -52.34
N GLY A 109 3.39 -4.78 -52.27
CA GLY A 109 2.87 -5.47 -53.45
C GLY A 109 1.78 -4.66 -54.16
N PHE A 110 0.87 -4.05 -53.40
CA PHE A 110 -0.21 -3.21 -53.91
C PHE A 110 0.33 -1.96 -54.63
N LEU A 111 1.34 -1.30 -54.07
CA LEU A 111 1.94 -0.09 -54.64
C LEU A 111 2.76 -0.34 -55.92
N LYS A 112 3.21 -1.58 -56.12
CA LYS A 112 3.90 -2.01 -57.36
C LYS A 112 2.92 -2.42 -58.47
N GLY A 113 1.62 -2.58 -58.17
CA GLY A 113 0.59 -2.97 -59.13
C GLY A 113 0.16 -1.85 -60.09
N THR A 114 -0.37 -2.22 -61.26
CA THR A 114 -0.93 -1.28 -62.25
C THR A 114 -2.38 -0.90 -61.92
N GLN A 115 -2.69 0.40 -61.99
CA GLN A 115 -3.88 1.09 -61.48
C GLN A 115 -5.21 0.85 -62.28
N ASP A 116 -5.33 -0.24 -63.03
CA ASP A 116 -6.49 -0.48 -63.92
C ASP A 116 -6.82 -1.97 -64.13
N GLY A 117 -6.35 -2.85 -63.24
CA GLY A 117 -6.64 -4.28 -63.31
C GLY A 117 -7.88 -4.66 -62.48
N PRO A 118 -8.73 -5.61 -62.91
CA PRO A 118 -9.82 -6.13 -62.08
C PRO A 118 -9.38 -6.73 -60.73
N GLY A 119 -8.07 -6.96 -60.52
CA GLY A 119 -7.48 -7.41 -59.25
C GLY A 119 -7.05 -6.30 -58.28
N GLU A 120 -7.16 -5.02 -58.65
CA GLU A 120 -6.78 -3.89 -57.78
C GLU A 120 -7.75 -3.72 -56.62
N ASN A 121 -9.06 -3.73 -56.92
CA ASN A 121 -10.10 -3.66 -55.88
C ASN A 121 -10.02 -4.84 -54.91
N ALA A 122 -9.61 -6.02 -55.37
CA ALA A 122 -9.39 -7.19 -54.52
C ALA A 122 -8.18 -6.98 -53.59
N SER A 123 -7.08 -6.43 -54.11
CA SER A 123 -5.87 -6.16 -53.31
C SER A 123 -6.10 -5.03 -52.29
N ALA A 124 -6.89 -4.01 -52.65
CA ALA A 124 -7.31 -2.95 -51.73
C ALA A 124 -8.24 -3.49 -50.64
N LEU A 125 -9.18 -4.38 -50.98
CA LEU A 125 -10.07 -5.02 -50.02
C LEU A 125 -9.28 -5.89 -49.02
N GLU A 126 -8.29 -6.64 -49.48
CA GLU A 126 -7.42 -7.42 -48.59
C GLU A 126 -6.59 -6.53 -47.64
N LEU A 127 -6.10 -5.38 -48.11
CA LEU A 127 -5.41 -4.42 -47.25
C LEU A 127 -6.34 -3.80 -46.20
N LEU A 128 -7.58 -3.50 -46.57
CA LEU A 128 -8.59 -3.01 -45.63
C LEU A 128 -8.90 -4.08 -44.57
N GLN A 129 -9.09 -5.34 -44.97
CA GLN A 129 -9.30 -6.45 -44.03
C GLN A 129 -8.12 -6.63 -43.07
N LEU A 130 -6.90 -6.60 -43.59
CA LEU A 130 -5.70 -6.75 -42.75
C LEU A 130 -5.51 -5.58 -41.80
N SER A 131 -5.90 -4.37 -42.20
CA SER A 131 -5.92 -3.21 -41.32
C SER A 131 -6.97 -3.35 -40.21
N ASP A 132 -8.17 -3.83 -40.54
CA ASP A 132 -9.22 -4.08 -39.54
C ASP A 132 -8.76 -5.14 -38.52
N ASP A 133 -8.09 -6.20 -38.97
CA ASP A 133 -7.51 -7.23 -38.11
C ASP A 133 -6.42 -6.68 -37.17
N ILE A 134 -5.57 -5.77 -37.67
CA ILE A 134 -4.55 -5.08 -36.85
C ILE A 134 -5.23 -4.22 -35.77
N VAL A 135 -6.30 -3.50 -36.11
CA VAL A 135 -7.07 -2.68 -35.16
C VAL A 135 -7.74 -3.56 -34.11
N ALA A 136 -8.35 -4.67 -34.52
CA ALA A 136 -8.98 -5.60 -33.58
C ALA A 136 -7.96 -6.22 -32.60
N LYS A 137 -6.76 -6.57 -33.08
CA LYS A 137 -5.67 -7.06 -32.22
C LYS A 137 -5.12 -5.99 -31.29
N ALA A 138 -5.01 -4.75 -31.77
CA ALA A 138 -4.66 -3.59 -30.95
C ALA A 138 -5.65 -3.38 -29.81
N ASP A 139 -6.96 -3.40 -30.08
CA ASP A 139 -7.99 -3.27 -29.05
C ASP A 139 -7.95 -4.41 -28.04
N THR A 140 -7.66 -5.64 -28.49
CA THR A 140 -7.48 -6.79 -27.59
C THR A 140 -6.29 -6.59 -26.66
N LEU A 141 -5.18 -6.07 -27.16
CA LEU A 141 -4.00 -5.77 -26.37
C LEU A 141 -4.27 -4.71 -25.30
N VAL A 142 -4.99 -3.65 -25.65
CA VAL A 142 -5.43 -2.61 -24.70
C VAL A 142 -6.33 -3.21 -23.63
N ALA A 143 -7.30 -4.04 -24.01
CA ALA A 143 -8.19 -4.70 -23.05
C ALA A 143 -7.47 -5.64 -22.08
N LEU A 144 -6.43 -6.36 -22.55
CA LEU A 144 -5.61 -7.21 -21.68
C LEU A 144 -4.80 -6.39 -20.66
N TYR A 145 -4.27 -5.24 -21.07
CA TYR A 145 -3.60 -4.31 -20.17
C TYR A 145 -4.55 -3.71 -19.13
N ASP A 146 -5.75 -3.30 -19.54
CA ASP A 146 -6.79 -2.76 -18.66
C ASP A 146 -7.26 -3.79 -17.62
N ALA A 147 -7.50 -5.04 -18.04
CA ALA A 147 -7.85 -6.13 -17.15
C ALA A 147 -6.74 -6.46 -16.15
N TRP A 148 -5.48 -6.46 -16.60
CA TRP A 148 -4.32 -6.67 -15.73
C TRP A 148 -4.17 -5.56 -14.69
N ALA A 149 -4.32 -4.29 -15.09
CA ALA A 149 -4.26 -3.13 -14.20
C ALA A 149 -5.36 -3.20 -13.13
N SER A 150 -6.61 -3.43 -13.55
CA SER A 150 -7.78 -3.53 -12.67
C SER A 150 -7.67 -4.66 -11.63
N ALA A 151 -7.15 -5.82 -12.03
CA ALA A 151 -6.98 -6.98 -11.15
C ALA A 151 -5.86 -6.81 -10.11
N ARG A 152 -4.85 -6.00 -10.42
CA ARG A 152 -3.77 -5.65 -9.48
C ARG A 152 -4.27 -4.68 -8.41
N ILE A 153 -4.98 -3.63 -8.81
CA ILE A 153 -5.54 -2.62 -7.90
C ILE A 153 -6.49 -3.27 -6.88
N SER A 154 -7.38 -4.15 -7.35
CA SER A 154 -8.37 -4.82 -6.50
C SER A 154 -7.72 -5.64 -5.37
N ARG A 155 -6.63 -6.35 -5.64
CA ARG A 155 -5.88 -7.10 -4.62
C ARG A 155 -5.25 -6.19 -3.58
N LEU A 156 -4.67 -5.05 -3.99
CA LEU A 156 -4.05 -4.10 -3.07
C LEU A 156 -5.09 -3.46 -2.13
N VAL A 157 -6.24 -3.06 -2.66
CA VAL A 157 -7.33 -2.49 -1.86
C VAL A 157 -7.86 -3.51 -0.84
N GLN A 158 -8.02 -4.77 -1.22
CA GLN A 158 -8.43 -5.83 -0.30
C GLN A 158 -7.44 -6.03 0.85
N TRP A 159 -6.13 -6.02 0.56
CA TRP A 159 -5.10 -6.12 1.61
C TRP A 159 -5.12 -4.93 2.57
N GLN A 160 -5.36 -3.72 2.09
CA GLN A 160 -5.51 -2.54 2.96
C GLN A 160 -6.72 -2.63 3.88
N ILE A 161 -7.87 -3.09 3.36
CA ILE A 161 -9.07 -3.28 4.16
C ILE A 161 -8.82 -4.33 5.25
N LEU A 162 -8.19 -5.46 4.90
CA LEU A 162 -7.84 -6.52 5.84
C LEU A 162 -6.89 -6.01 6.93
N LEU A 163 -5.84 -5.27 6.56
CA LEU A 163 -4.93 -4.62 7.50
C LEU A 163 -5.68 -3.66 8.45
N GLY A 164 -6.58 -2.83 7.92
CA GLY A 164 -7.40 -1.92 8.72
C GLY A 164 -8.27 -2.65 9.74
N VAL A 165 -8.89 -3.78 9.34
CA VAL A 165 -9.66 -4.64 10.25
C VAL A 165 -8.77 -5.23 11.35
N ILE A 166 -7.57 -5.73 11.01
CA ILE A 166 -6.61 -6.26 11.99
C ILE A 166 -6.21 -5.18 13.00
N VAL A 167 -5.84 -3.98 12.53
CA VAL A 167 -5.45 -2.86 13.41
C VAL A 167 -6.61 -2.45 14.32
N GLY A 168 -7.85 -2.39 13.78
CA GLY A 168 -9.05 -2.11 14.56
C GLY A 168 -9.31 -3.16 15.65
N LEU A 169 -9.21 -4.45 15.31
CA LEU A 169 -9.37 -5.55 16.26
C LEU A 169 -8.29 -5.53 17.35
N LEU A 170 -7.03 -5.29 16.97
CA LEU A 170 -5.93 -5.13 17.94
C LEU A 170 -6.14 -3.93 18.86
N GLY A 171 -6.63 -2.81 18.35
CA GLY A 171 -6.98 -1.64 19.15
C GLY A 171 -8.06 -1.96 20.19
N VAL A 172 -9.16 -2.60 19.77
CA VAL A 172 -10.22 -3.04 20.68
C VAL A 172 -9.71 -4.04 21.71
N MET A 173 -8.86 -5.00 21.30
CA MET A 173 -8.25 -5.98 22.19
C MET A 173 -7.38 -5.31 23.26
N LEU A 174 -6.50 -4.40 22.86
CA LEU A 174 -5.62 -3.65 23.77
C LEU A 174 -6.43 -2.79 24.76
N ILE A 175 -7.49 -2.12 24.30
CA ILE A 175 -8.38 -1.34 25.18
C ILE A 175 -9.03 -2.25 26.23
N LYS A 176 -9.50 -3.44 25.84
CA LYS A 176 -10.07 -4.41 26.78
C LYS A 176 -9.02 -4.90 27.79
N GLN A 177 -7.80 -5.17 27.34
CA GLN A 177 -6.72 -5.66 28.20
C GLN A 177 -6.27 -4.61 29.22
N ILE A 178 -6.12 -3.34 28.81
CA ILE A 178 -5.79 -2.23 29.70
C ILE A 178 -6.89 -2.02 30.75
N ARG A 179 -8.18 -2.05 30.34
CA ARG A 179 -9.29 -1.93 31.29
C ARG A 179 -9.33 -3.05 32.32
N ALA A 180 -9.05 -4.29 31.91
CA ALA A 180 -8.98 -5.42 32.81
C ALA A 180 -7.83 -5.27 33.82
N GLY A 181 -6.64 -4.86 33.34
CA GLY A 181 -5.50 -4.58 34.21
C GLY A 181 -5.77 -3.47 35.22
N ASN A 182 -6.42 -2.38 34.81
CA ASN A 182 -6.72 -1.26 35.70
C ASN A 182 -7.67 -1.65 36.83
N ARG A 183 -8.70 -2.47 36.54
CA ARG A 183 -9.64 -2.96 37.57
C ARG A 183 -8.95 -3.82 38.63
N ASN A 184 -8.00 -4.67 38.20
CA ASN A 184 -7.25 -5.50 39.13
C ASN A 184 -6.37 -4.66 40.05
N LEU A 185 -5.67 -3.66 39.48
CA LEU A 185 -4.87 -2.72 40.26
C LEU A 185 -5.73 -1.90 41.24
N GLU A 186 -6.90 -1.43 40.81
CA GLU A 186 -7.83 -0.72 41.69
C GLU A 186 -8.28 -1.58 42.88
N SER A 187 -8.58 -2.86 42.65
CA SER A 187 -8.94 -3.81 43.71
C SER A 187 -7.79 -4.06 44.68
N GLU A 188 -6.58 -4.29 44.16
CA GLU A 188 -5.38 -4.53 44.97
C GLU A 188 -5.03 -3.31 45.84
N VAL A 189 -5.15 -2.10 45.29
CA VAL A 189 -4.95 -0.85 46.04
C VAL A 189 -6.01 -0.69 47.13
N LEU A 190 -7.26 -1.07 46.86
CA LEU A 190 -8.34 -0.98 47.85
C LEU A 190 -8.12 -1.94 49.01
N GLU A 191 -7.81 -3.21 48.72
CA GLU A 191 -7.51 -4.23 49.74
C GLU A 191 -6.32 -3.81 50.59
N ARG A 192 -5.24 -3.33 49.95
CA ARG A 192 -4.06 -2.84 50.67
C ARG A 192 -4.40 -1.69 51.62
N LYS A 193 -5.18 -0.71 51.16
CA LYS A 193 -5.61 0.43 52.00
C LYS A 193 -6.48 -0.02 53.18
N GLN A 194 -7.36 -0.99 52.97
CA GLN A 194 -8.19 -1.55 54.05
C GLN A 194 -7.32 -2.27 55.09
N SER A 195 -6.36 -3.09 54.65
CA SER A 195 -5.44 -3.77 55.58
C SER A 195 -4.57 -2.78 56.36
N GLU A 196 -4.05 -1.74 55.71
CA GLU A 196 -3.28 -0.69 56.39
C GLU A 196 -4.14 0.08 57.40
N GLN A 197 -5.40 0.35 57.08
CA GLN A 197 -6.33 1.03 57.99
C GLN A 197 -6.68 0.17 59.21
N ILE A 198 -7.02 -1.11 59.00
CA ILE A 198 -7.29 -2.06 60.09
C ILE A 198 -6.08 -2.20 61.01
N LEU A 199 -4.88 -2.27 60.43
CA LEU A 199 -3.65 -2.34 61.21
C LEU A 199 -3.45 -1.07 62.05
N ARG A 200 -3.59 0.12 61.44
CA ARG A 200 -3.49 1.40 62.17
C ARG A 200 -4.51 1.53 63.30
N GLU A 201 -5.76 1.14 63.06
CA GLU A 201 -6.81 1.17 64.08
C GLU A 201 -6.52 0.20 65.23
N SER A 202 -5.99 -0.99 64.92
CA SER A 202 -5.57 -1.97 65.93
C SER A 202 -4.40 -1.46 66.76
N GLU A 203 -3.37 -0.88 66.13
CA GLU A 203 -2.23 -0.28 66.82
C GLU A 203 -2.67 0.87 67.74
N GLN A 204 -3.51 1.77 67.26
CA GLN A 204 -4.05 2.87 68.06
C GLN A 204 -4.86 2.36 69.25
N ARG A 205 -5.70 1.33 69.05
CA ARG A 205 -6.46 0.71 70.14
C ARG A 205 -5.54 0.05 71.16
N HIS A 206 -4.49 -0.66 70.72
CA HIS A 206 -3.48 -1.24 71.61
C HIS A 206 -2.78 -0.16 72.44
N ILE A 207 -2.34 0.92 71.80
CA ILE A 207 -1.70 2.06 72.49
C ILE A 207 -2.66 2.67 73.51
N GLN A 208 -3.93 2.91 73.15
CA GLN A 208 -4.92 3.48 74.07
C GLN A 208 -5.18 2.58 75.28
N VAL A 209 -5.30 1.26 75.08
CA VAL A 209 -5.49 0.30 76.18
C VAL A 209 -4.30 0.34 77.14
N LEU A 210 -3.07 0.28 76.61
CA LEU A 210 -1.85 0.36 77.42
C LEU A 210 -1.72 1.72 78.13
N ASP A 211 -2.10 2.82 77.46
CA ASP A 211 -2.02 4.17 78.01
C ASP A 211 -3.02 4.41 79.16
N SER A 212 -4.18 3.76 79.10
CA SER A 212 -5.23 3.85 80.12
C SER A 212 -5.02 2.96 81.35
N ALA A 213 -4.03 2.06 81.32
CA ALA A 213 -3.76 1.16 82.44
C ALA A 213 -3.29 1.93 83.69
N MET A 214 -3.76 1.52 84.86
CA MET A 214 -3.42 2.16 86.14
C MET A 214 -1.99 1.84 86.60
N ASP A 215 -1.47 0.69 86.20
CA ASP A 215 -0.10 0.27 86.51
C ASP A 215 0.91 0.94 85.57
N ALA A 216 2.10 1.25 86.10
CA ALA A 216 3.19 1.79 85.31
C ALA A 216 3.72 0.72 84.32
N ILE A 217 3.57 0.97 83.01
CA ILE A 217 4.02 0.08 81.94
C ILE A 217 5.14 0.77 81.14
N ILE A 218 6.29 0.10 81.06
CA ILE A 218 7.45 0.51 80.25
C ILE A 218 7.87 -0.68 79.38
N THR A 219 8.09 -0.44 78.09
CA THR A 219 8.68 -1.43 77.17
C THR A 219 10.08 -0.96 76.78
N ILE A 220 11.02 -1.91 76.71
CA ILE A 220 12.40 -1.69 76.30
C ILE A 220 12.75 -2.58 75.11
N ASP A 221 13.68 -2.15 74.25
CA ASP A 221 14.24 -2.97 73.18
C ASP A 221 15.41 -3.86 73.64
N GLN A 222 16.08 -4.53 72.69
CA GLN A 222 17.23 -5.40 72.94
C GLN A 222 18.47 -4.63 73.44
N GLU A 223 18.53 -3.31 73.19
CA GLU A 223 19.61 -2.41 73.57
C GLU A 223 19.32 -1.70 74.91
N ARG A 224 18.20 -2.05 75.56
CA ARG A 224 17.68 -1.48 76.82
C ARG A 224 17.22 -0.02 76.70
N CYS A 225 16.92 0.45 75.50
CA CYS A 225 16.31 1.75 75.29
C CYS A 225 14.80 1.65 75.48
N ILE A 226 14.19 2.65 76.13
CA ILE A 226 12.74 2.69 76.36
C ILE A 226 12.03 2.99 75.03
N THR A 227 11.20 2.06 74.56
CA THR A 227 10.44 2.18 73.31
C THR A 227 9.00 2.65 73.52
N PHE A 228 8.42 2.39 74.70
CA PHE A 228 7.08 2.80 75.08
C PHE A 228 6.97 3.04 76.59
N MET A 229 6.21 4.06 76.98
CA MET A 229 5.88 4.37 78.37
C MET A 229 4.45 4.92 78.44
N ASN A 230 3.60 4.31 79.27
CA ASN A 230 2.21 4.75 79.44
C ASN A 230 2.08 5.94 80.39
N ARG A 231 0.89 6.58 80.41
CA ARG A 231 0.60 7.73 81.28
C ARG A 231 0.81 7.46 82.78
N ALA A 232 0.49 6.26 83.26
CA ALA A 232 0.72 5.89 84.66
C ALA A 232 2.22 5.90 84.99
N ALA A 233 3.07 5.29 84.16
CA ALA A 233 4.52 5.31 84.33
C ALA A 233 5.09 6.74 84.25
N ALA A 234 4.64 7.56 83.31
CA ALA A 234 5.05 8.98 83.25
C ALA A 234 4.73 9.75 84.54
N THR A 235 3.59 9.43 85.16
CA THR A 235 3.17 10.03 86.43
C THR A 235 4.00 9.52 87.61
N THR A 236 4.28 8.21 87.66
CA THR A 236 5.07 7.57 88.72
C THR A 236 6.54 7.99 88.70
N PHE A 237 7.14 8.08 87.51
CA PHE A 237 8.56 8.41 87.35
C PHE A 237 8.83 9.90 87.16
N HIS A 238 7.79 10.74 87.07
CA HIS A 238 7.88 12.20 86.85
C HIS A 238 8.70 12.63 85.62
N ILE A 239 8.72 11.78 84.58
CA ILE A 239 9.42 12.02 83.31
C ILE A 239 8.43 11.85 82.17
N SER A 240 8.50 12.71 81.14
CA SER A 240 7.60 12.59 79.99
C SER A 240 8.02 11.44 79.06
N ALA A 241 7.06 10.84 78.35
CA ALA A 241 7.34 9.76 77.40
C ALA A 241 8.21 10.20 76.21
N LEU A 242 8.30 11.50 75.92
CA LEU A 242 9.19 12.04 74.90
C LEU A 242 10.64 12.12 75.40
N GLU A 243 10.84 12.45 76.68
CA GLU A 243 12.17 12.58 77.30
C GLU A 243 12.76 11.23 77.73
N ALA A 244 11.90 10.24 78.02
CA ALA A 244 12.33 8.89 78.40
C ALA A 244 12.77 8.01 77.22
N LYS A 245 12.35 8.35 75.99
CA LYS A 245 12.76 7.63 74.77
C LYS A 245 14.20 8.01 74.43
N GLY A 246 15.08 7.01 74.45
CA GLY A 246 16.48 7.10 74.05
C GLY A 246 16.66 6.93 72.55
#